data_AF-A0A7C7CVY7-F1
#
_entry.id   AF-A0A7C7CVY7-F1
#
_cell.length_a   1.000
_cell.length_b   1.000
_cell.length_c   1.000
_cell.angle_alpha   90.00
_cell.angle_beta   90.00
_cell.angle_gamma   90.00
#
_symmetry.space_group_name_H-M   'P 1'
#
loop_
_entity.id
_entity.type
_entity.pdbx_description
1 polymer ?
#
loop_
_entity_poly.entity_id
_entity_poly.type
_entity_poly.pdbx_seq_one_letter_code
_entity_poly.pdbx_strand_id
1 'polypeptide(L)'
;MKFDLLGIGNALVDIEVRVDDEFIEQNSLTKGGMTLFSVEKQQKILKKLHSLSTKISSGGSAANTVHGLSVLGGKTYYIGRVANDVYGKHYAEDMLSCGVAFPGTGNGFSNTGTCVILVTPDSERTMLTHLGVS
;
A
#
# COMPACT_ATOMS: atom_id res chain seq x y z
N MET A 1 -20.97 7.67 20.81
CA MET A 1 -20.56 7.14 19.49
C MET A 1 -19.36 6.23 19.68
N LYS A 2 -19.22 5.16 18.86
CA LYS A 2 -18.14 4.16 19.00
C LYS A 2 -16.81 4.63 18.38
N PHE A 3 -16.88 5.45 17.33
CA PHE A 3 -15.73 5.99 16.59
C PHE A 3 -15.96 7.49 16.29
N ASP A 4 -14.87 8.24 16.22
CA ASP A 4 -14.82 9.67 15.88
C ASP A 4 -14.63 9.88 14.37
N LEU A 5 -13.95 8.94 13.69
CA LEU A 5 -13.74 8.95 12.24
C LEU A 5 -13.90 7.54 11.66
N LEU A 6 -14.61 7.49 10.54
CA LEU A 6 -14.68 6.34 9.66
C LEU A 6 -14.02 6.73 8.33
N GLY A 7 -13.01 5.99 7.89
CA GLY A 7 -12.46 6.12 6.54
C GLY A 7 -12.83 4.91 5.68
N ILE A 8 -12.96 5.15 4.38
CA ILE A 8 -13.19 4.11 3.37
C ILE A 8 -12.19 4.31 2.25
N GLY A 9 -11.55 3.23 1.78
CA GLY A 9 -10.64 3.30 0.65
C GLY A 9 -10.00 1.96 0.32
N ASN A 10 -9.10 2.01 -0.68
CA ASN A 10 -8.32 0.86 -1.08
C ASN A 10 -7.29 0.53 0.00
N ALA A 11 -7.29 -0.71 0.48
CA ALA A 11 -6.30 -1.21 1.41
C ALA A 11 -5.15 -1.78 0.58
N LEU A 12 -4.05 -1.03 0.52
CA LEU A 12 -2.88 -1.36 -0.30
C LEU A 12 -1.68 -1.59 0.60
N VAL A 13 -0.92 -2.65 0.37
CA VAL A 13 0.41 -2.80 0.97
C VAL A 13 1.42 -2.02 0.13
N ASP A 14 2.09 -1.08 0.76
CA ASP A 14 3.14 -0.28 0.14
C ASP A 14 4.46 -1.08 0.17
N ILE A 15 5.09 -1.18 -1.00
CA ILE A 15 6.41 -1.79 -1.20
C ILE A 15 7.34 -0.68 -1.67
N GLU A 16 8.02 -0.04 -0.73
CA GLU A 16 8.90 1.10 -0.98
C GLU A 16 10.32 0.62 -1.29
N VAL A 17 10.88 1.12 -2.38
CA VAL A 17 12.24 0.78 -2.86
C VAL A 17 12.93 2.06 -3.35
N ARG A 18 14.17 2.27 -2.91
CA ARG A 18 15.02 3.34 -3.44
C ARG A 18 15.63 2.92 -4.77
N VAL A 19 15.51 3.77 -5.78
CA VAL A 19 16.05 3.55 -7.13
C VAL A 19 16.62 4.85 -7.67
N ASP A 20 17.48 4.76 -8.68
CA ASP A 20 17.98 5.94 -9.39
C ASP A 20 17.01 6.35 -10.51
N ASP A 21 17.14 7.58 -11.00
CA ASP A 21 16.32 8.11 -12.10
C ASP A 21 16.42 7.27 -13.38
N GLU A 22 17.58 6.69 -13.65
CA GLU A 22 17.82 5.78 -14.78
C GLU A 22 16.89 4.55 -14.72
N PHE A 23 16.51 4.07 -13.53
CA PHE A 23 15.57 2.97 -13.41
C PHE A 23 14.18 3.36 -13.90
N ILE A 24 13.73 4.58 -13.61
CA ILE A 24 12.44 5.11 -14.05
C ILE A 24 12.42 5.20 -15.58
N GLU A 25 13.48 5.76 -16.18
CA GLU A 25 13.62 5.90 -17.63
C GLU A 25 13.69 4.55 -18.35
N GLN A 26 14.53 3.63 -17.89
CA GLN A 26 14.72 2.30 -18.47
C GLN A 26 13.44 1.44 -18.44
N ASN A 27 12.52 1.73 -17.52
CA ASN A 27 11.25 1.04 -17.41
C ASN A 27 10.07 1.82 -18.02
N SER A 28 10.35 2.96 -18.68
CA SER A 28 9.36 3.84 -19.32
C SER A 28 8.23 4.24 -18.36
N LEU A 29 8.61 4.59 -17.14
CA LEU A 29 7.68 5.00 -16.09
C LEU A 29 7.56 6.52 -16.04
N THR A 30 6.38 7.04 -15.69
CA THR A 30 6.17 8.47 -15.48
C THR A 30 6.51 8.84 -14.05
N LYS A 31 7.59 9.61 -13.86
CA LYS A 31 8.06 10.05 -12.54
C LYS A 31 7.00 10.86 -11.79
N GLY A 32 6.88 10.65 -10.47
CA GLY A 32 6.06 11.47 -9.57
C GLY A 32 4.55 11.18 -9.60
N GLY A 33 4.09 10.27 -10.47
CA GLY A 33 2.69 9.93 -10.61
C GLY A 33 2.29 8.63 -9.92
N MET A 34 0.98 8.37 -9.88
CA MET A 34 0.41 7.05 -9.63
C MET A 34 -0.16 6.48 -10.92
N THR A 35 0.22 5.25 -11.25
CA THR A 35 -0.29 4.54 -12.43
C THR A 35 -0.86 3.19 -12.02
N LEU A 36 -2.04 2.84 -12.56
CA LEU A 36 -2.62 1.52 -12.39
C LEU A 36 -1.89 0.47 -13.24
N PHE A 37 -1.49 -0.61 -12.57
CA PHE A 37 -0.73 -1.70 -13.15
C PHE A 37 -1.52 -3.02 -13.06
N SER A 38 -1.39 -3.83 -14.11
CA SER A 38 -1.75 -5.23 -14.02
C SER A 38 -0.75 -5.97 -13.12
N VAL A 39 -1.17 -7.10 -12.56
CA VAL A 39 -0.29 -7.91 -11.70
C VAL A 39 0.98 -8.34 -12.45
N GLU A 40 0.88 -8.67 -13.74
CA GLU A 40 2.02 -9.10 -14.55
C GLU A 40 3.03 -7.97 -14.75
N LYS A 41 2.56 -6.73 -15.01
CA LYS A 41 3.45 -5.57 -15.15
C LYS A 41 4.16 -5.27 -13.84
N GLN A 42 3.44 -5.28 -12.73
CA GLN A 42 4.02 -4.99 -11.42
C GLN A 42 5.04 -6.06 -11.01
N GLN A 43 4.74 -7.35 -11.27
CA GLN A 43 5.66 -8.46 -11.03
C GLN A 43 6.94 -8.38 -11.89
N LYS A 44 6.85 -7.89 -13.13
CA LYS A 44 8.05 -7.64 -13.95
C LYS A 44 8.97 -6.58 -13.33
N ILE A 45 8.39 -5.51 -12.77
CA ILE A 45 9.16 -4.48 -12.07
C ILE A 45 9.76 -5.05 -10.77
N LEU A 46 8.97 -5.74 -9.94
CA LEU A 46 9.45 -6.36 -8.70
C LEU A 46 10.61 -7.34 -8.94
N LYS A 47 10.58 -8.12 -10.03
CA LYS A 47 11.70 -8.99 -10.42
C LYS A 47 12.98 -8.21 -10.72
N LYS A 48 12.88 -7.02 -11.31
CA LYS A 48 14.05 -6.16 -11.55
C LYS A 48 14.60 -5.54 -10.26
N LEU A 49 13.76 -5.40 -9.23
CA LEU A 49 14.12 -4.85 -7.93
C LEU A 49 14.61 -5.89 -6.91
N HIS A 50 14.64 -7.19 -7.26
CA HIS A 50 14.86 -8.28 -6.30
C HIS A 50 16.17 -8.20 -5.49
N SER A 51 17.19 -7.52 -6.01
CA SER A 51 18.49 -7.34 -5.34
C SER A 51 18.54 -6.12 -4.42
N LEU A 52 17.50 -5.29 -4.41
CA LEU A 52 17.40 -4.08 -3.60
C LEU A 52 16.61 -4.35 -2.32
N SER A 53 16.98 -3.65 -1.25
CA SER A 53 16.22 -3.68 0.00
C SER A 53 14.86 -3.03 -0.21
N THR A 54 13.80 -3.70 0.25
CA THR A 54 12.43 -3.17 0.21
C THR A 54 11.93 -2.90 1.62
N LYS A 55 11.12 -1.86 1.77
CA LYS A 55 10.34 -1.59 2.99
C LYS A 55 8.88 -1.89 2.70
N ILE A 56 8.26 -2.68 3.58
CA ILE A 56 6.86 -3.08 3.48
C ILE A 56 6.08 -2.39 4.60
N SER A 57 4.94 -1.79 4.28
CA SER A 57 4.05 -1.16 5.24
C SER A 57 2.60 -1.17 4.76
N SER A 58 1.64 -1.06 5.68
CA SER A 58 0.26 -0.77 5.29
C SER A 58 0.15 0.65 4.76
N GLY A 59 -0.48 0.78 3.59
CA GLY A 59 -0.70 2.04 2.91
C GLY A 59 -2.15 2.27 2.52
N GLY A 60 -2.33 3.12 1.52
CA GLY A 60 -3.62 3.65 1.11
C GLY A 60 -3.88 5.03 1.70
N SER A 61 -4.25 5.98 0.84
CA SER A 61 -4.39 7.38 1.24
C SER A 61 -5.41 7.60 2.36
N ALA A 62 -6.59 6.97 2.26
CA ALA A 62 -7.60 7.07 3.30
C ALA A 62 -7.17 6.37 4.60
N ALA A 63 -6.49 5.22 4.52
CA ALA A 63 -5.96 4.52 5.69
C ALA A 63 -4.96 5.39 6.45
N ASN A 64 -4.05 6.05 5.74
CA ASN A 64 -3.06 6.95 6.34
C ASN A 64 -3.70 8.15 7.05
N THR A 65 -4.76 8.73 6.48
CA THR A 65 -5.55 9.79 7.14
C THR A 65 -6.21 9.30 8.44
N VAL A 66 -6.81 8.10 8.39
CA VAL A 66 -7.45 7.48 9.55
C VAL A 66 -6.43 7.18 10.64
N HIS A 67 -5.28 6.61 10.27
CA HIS A 67 -4.17 6.37 11.18
C HIS A 67 -3.66 7.67 11.81
N GLY A 68 -3.55 8.75 11.02
CA GLY A 68 -3.15 10.06 11.52
C GLY A 68 -4.03 10.55 12.68
N LEU A 69 -5.35 10.38 12.59
CA LEU A 69 -6.25 10.73 13.70
C LEU A 69 -6.13 9.74 14.89
N SER A 70 -5.89 8.46 14.64
CA SER A 70 -5.61 7.47 15.71
C SER A 70 -4.42 7.89 16.56
N VAL A 71 -3.32 8.34 15.93
CA VAL A 71 -2.11 8.85 16.61
C VAL A 71 -2.41 10.08 17.48
N LEU A 72 -3.39 10.90 17.08
CA LEU A 72 -3.83 12.07 17.85
C LEU A 72 -4.82 11.73 18.98
N GLY A 73 -5.10 10.43 19.22
CA GLY A 73 -5.95 9.94 20.30
C GLY A 73 -7.42 9.73 19.92
N GLY A 74 -7.78 9.90 18.65
CA GLY A 74 -9.14 9.65 18.17
C GLY A 74 -9.44 8.16 18.00
N LYS A 75 -10.69 7.75 18.24
CA LYS A 75 -11.16 6.38 17.98
C LYS A 75 -11.52 6.26 16.51
N THR A 76 -10.82 5.42 15.78
CA THR A 76 -10.97 5.35 14.33
C THR A 76 -11.32 3.95 13.83
N TYR A 77 -12.01 3.90 12.69
CA TYR A 77 -12.30 2.67 11.97
C TYR A 77 -11.99 2.88 10.48
N TYR A 78 -11.38 1.88 9.84
CA TYR A 78 -11.12 1.88 8.41
C TYR A 78 -11.85 0.74 7.71
N ILE A 79 -12.61 1.05 6.67
CA ILE A 79 -13.22 0.09 5.75
C ILE A 79 -12.34 0.00 4.51
N GLY A 80 -11.65 -1.12 4.39
CA GLY A 80 -10.91 -1.50 3.19
C GLY A 80 -10.96 -3.01 3.02
N ARG A 81 -10.55 -3.51 1.85
CA ARG A 81 -10.55 -4.95 1.57
C ARG A 81 -9.13 -5.45 1.31
N VAL A 82 -8.75 -6.47 2.08
CA VAL A 82 -7.54 -7.25 1.88
C VAL A 82 -7.89 -8.74 1.76
N ALA A 83 -7.05 -9.49 1.08
CA ALA A 83 -7.25 -10.93 0.91
C ALA A 83 -6.77 -11.71 2.14
N ASN A 84 -7.10 -13.01 2.19
CA ASN A 84 -6.51 -13.93 3.16
C ASN A 84 -5.14 -14.45 2.68
N ASP A 85 -4.21 -13.52 2.43
CA ASP A 85 -2.82 -13.79 2.08
C ASP A 85 -1.85 -13.16 3.09
N VAL A 86 -0.54 -13.34 2.88
CA VAL A 86 0.49 -12.80 3.78
C VAL A 86 0.39 -11.28 3.92
N TYR A 87 0.11 -10.58 2.82
CA TYR A 87 0.00 -9.12 2.81
C TYR A 87 -1.26 -8.64 3.51
N GLY A 88 -2.39 -9.34 3.33
CA GLY A 88 -3.64 -8.96 3.97
C GLY A 88 -3.65 -9.25 5.47
N LYS A 89 -3.00 -10.34 5.90
CA LYS A 89 -2.77 -10.61 7.33
C LYS A 89 -1.89 -9.53 7.96
N HIS A 90 -0.76 -9.22 7.32
CA HIS A 90 0.11 -8.12 7.75
C HIS A 90 -0.66 -6.81 7.85
N TYR A 91 -1.45 -6.45 6.82
CA TYR A 91 -2.24 -5.22 6.82
C TYR A 91 -3.24 -5.16 7.97
N ALA A 92 -3.96 -6.25 8.22
CA ALA A 92 -4.94 -6.32 9.29
C ALA A 92 -4.27 -6.20 10.68
N GLU A 93 -3.16 -6.88 10.90
CA GLU A 93 -2.37 -6.80 12.14
C GLU A 93 -1.79 -5.42 12.37
N ASP A 94 -1.22 -4.81 11.33
CA ASP A 94 -0.60 -3.49 11.37
C ASP A 94 -1.64 -2.40 11.71
N MET A 95 -2.81 -2.39 11.06
CA MET A 95 -3.89 -1.46 11.37
C MET A 95 -4.35 -1.54 12.83
N LEU A 96 -4.50 -2.76 13.36
CA LEU A 96 -4.85 -2.97 14.76
C LEU A 96 -3.75 -2.48 15.70
N SER A 97 -2.49 -2.73 15.38
CA SER A 97 -1.33 -2.24 16.15
C SER A 97 -1.24 -0.70 16.17
N CYS A 98 -1.69 -0.06 15.08
CA CYS A 98 -1.82 1.38 14.90
C CYS A 98 -3.05 2.00 15.59
N GLY A 99 -3.83 1.22 16.34
CA GLY A 99 -5.03 1.67 17.03
C GLY A 99 -6.24 1.91 16.12
N VAL A 100 -6.18 1.46 14.86
CA VAL A 100 -7.28 1.60 13.89
C VAL A 100 -8.08 0.30 13.83
N ALA A 101 -9.38 0.38 14.13
CA ALA A 101 -10.24 -0.78 13.97
C ALA A 101 -10.43 -1.12 12.48
N PHE A 102 -10.34 -2.40 12.14
CA PHE A 102 -10.36 -2.89 10.76
C PHE A 102 -11.22 -4.16 10.65
N PRO A 103 -11.97 -4.40 9.54
CA PRO A 103 -12.83 -5.58 9.38
C PRO A 103 -12.09 -6.92 9.32
N GLY A 104 -10.77 -6.91 9.12
CA GLY A 104 -9.95 -8.11 8.97
C GLY A 104 -9.83 -8.58 7.52
N THR A 105 -9.33 -9.79 7.33
CA THR A 105 -9.12 -10.38 6.00
C THR A 105 -10.41 -10.92 5.41
N GLY A 106 -10.64 -10.70 4.11
CA GLY A 106 -11.76 -11.30 3.38
C GLY A 106 -11.51 -12.76 2.97
N ASN A 107 -12.56 -13.43 2.48
CA ASN A 107 -12.48 -14.78 1.90
C ASN A 107 -12.43 -14.70 0.37
N GLY A 108 -11.57 -15.48 -0.29
CA GLY A 108 -11.52 -15.56 -1.75
C GLY A 108 -10.14 -15.93 -2.32
N PHE A 109 -10.06 -16.03 -3.65
CA PHE A 109 -8.85 -16.40 -4.42
C PHE A 109 -8.05 -15.20 -4.96
N SER A 110 -8.46 -13.97 -4.64
CA SER A 110 -7.77 -12.74 -5.08
C SER A 110 -6.61 -12.41 -4.13
N ASN A 111 -5.62 -11.67 -4.62
CA ASN A 111 -4.49 -11.18 -3.80
C ASN A 111 -4.82 -9.80 -3.21
N THR A 112 -4.17 -9.47 -2.09
CA THR A 112 -4.18 -8.12 -1.51
C THR A 112 -3.56 -7.12 -2.49
N GLY A 113 -4.16 -5.94 -2.59
CA GLY A 113 -3.64 -4.87 -3.44
C GLY A 113 -2.29 -4.36 -2.92
N THR A 114 -1.44 -3.92 -3.84
CA THR A 114 -0.09 -3.44 -3.54
C THR A 114 0.23 -2.17 -4.31
N CYS A 115 1.01 -1.29 -3.70
CA CYS A 115 1.60 -0.14 -4.37
C CYS A 115 3.12 -0.27 -4.34
N VAL A 116 3.75 -0.45 -5.49
CA VAL A 116 5.22 -0.38 -5.56
C VAL A 116 5.62 1.08 -5.66
N ILE A 117 6.32 1.58 -4.65
CA ILE A 117 6.72 2.97 -4.52
C ILE A 117 8.22 3.05 -4.82
N LEU A 118 8.55 3.67 -5.94
CA LEU A 118 9.92 3.93 -6.37
C LEU A 118 10.32 5.32 -5.91
N VAL A 119 11.34 5.39 -5.04
CA VAL A 119 11.82 6.65 -4.46
C VAL A 119 13.17 7.00 -5.07
N THR A 120 13.22 8.12 -5.80
CA THR A 120 14.44 8.65 -6.41
C THR A 120 15.24 9.52 -5.43
N PRO A 121 16.52 9.86 -5.72
CA PRO A 121 17.37 10.64 -4.80
C PRO A 121 16.83 12.01 -4.40
N ASP A 122 16.02 12.64 -5.26
CA ASP A 122 15.29 13.88 -4.99
C ASP A 122 14.03 13.70 -4.12
N SER A 123 13.81 12.48 -3.60
CA SER A 123 12.66 12.07 -2.78
C SER A 123 11.31 12.07 -3.48
N GLU A 124 11.27 12.25 -4.80
CA GLU A 124 10.07 12.10 -5.61
C GLU A 124 9.61 10.63 -5.57
N ARG A 125 8.29 10.40 -5.60
CA ARG A 125 7.70 9.05 -5.48
C ARG A 125 6.90 8.69 -6.71
N THR A 126 7.29 7.60 -7.34
CA THR A 126 6.56 7.01 -8.47
C THR A 126 5.83 5.75 -8.02
N MET A 127 4.50 5.75 -8.12
CA MET A 127 3.63 4.74 -7.54
C MET A 127 3.03 3.83 -8.63
N LEU A 128 3.31 2.53 -8.54
CA LEU A 128 2.81 1.50 -9.46
C LEU A 128 1.80 0.62 -8.74
N THR A 129 0.52 0.94 -8.88
CA THR A 129 -0.55 0.38 -8.05
C THR A 129 -1.25 -0.79 -8.74
N HIS A 130 -1.32 -1.93 -8.07
CA HIS A 130 -2.19 -3.04 -8.42
C HIS A 130 -3.30 -3.16 -7.36
N LEU A 131 -4.57 -3.05 -7.76
CA LEU A 131 -5.69 -2.99 -6.81
C LEU A 131 -5.98 -4.33 -6.12
N GLY A 132 -5.61 -5.45 -6.73
CA GLY A 132 -5.91 -6.77 -6.17
C GLY A 132 -7.40 -6.92 -5.88
N VAL A 133 -7.75 -7.22 -4.63
CA VAL A 133 -9.13 -7.40 -4.17
C VAL A 133 -9.87 -6.10 -3.81
N SER A 134 -9.16 -4.95 -3.71
CA SER A 134 -9.76 -3.65 -3.37
C SER A 134 -10.73 -3.14 -4.44
#